data_AF-A0A9E3QXZ3-F1
#
_entry.id   AF-A0A9E3QXZ3-F1
#
_cell.length_a   1.000
_cell.length_b   1.000
_cell.length_c   1.000
_cell.angle_alpha   90.00
_cell.angle_beta   90.00
_cell.angle_gamma   90.00
#
_symmetry.space_group_name_H-M   'P 1'
#
loop_
_entity.id
_entity.type
_entity.pdbx_description
1 polymer ?
#
loop_
_entity_poly.entity_id
_entity_poly.type
_entity_poly.pdbx_seq_one_letter_code
_entity_poly.pdbx_strand_id
1 'polypeptide(L)'
;AVGTLLVGVGVGASAAGGPAGAQVLAVLAPPAPAPVPVSQVVSAPEVARATDDVAPGPRAEDAVPEPLAVAPRPRPKPSGNAAAQGDEALRQERSLIEQARVAMGRQAPGLALEALAEHERRFPRGQLEEERLAMQALALSATGERDGAAAKAREFLGRFPQSVLRAAVEPLAGP
;
A
#
# COMPACT_ATOMS: atom_id res chain seq x y z
N ALA A 1 68.56 -30.43 -9.63
CA ALA A 1 67.18 -30.90 -9.44
C ALA A 1 66.45 -30.77 -10.76
N VAL A 2 65.90 -31.88 -11.24
CA VAL A 2 65.21 -32.06 -12.53
C VAL A 2 63.71 -31.89 -12.29
N GLY A 3 62.96 -31.30 -13.23
CA GLY A 3 61.50 -31.48 -13.28
C GLY A 3 60.68 -30.38 -13.95
N THR A 4 60.82 -30.23 -15.27
CA THR A 4 59.82 -29.60 -16.16
C THR A 4 58.49 -30.38 -16.11
N LEU A 5 57.33 -29.71 -16.03
CA LEU A 5 56.09 -30.31 -16.56
C LEU A 5 55.04 -29.29 -17.06
N LEU A 6 54.91 -29.31 -18.39
CA LEU A 6 53.73 -29.27 -19.27
C LEU A 6 52.67 -28.16 -19.19
N VAL A 7 52.72 -27.37 -20.27
CA VAL A 7 51.61 -26.77 -21.02
C VAL A 7 50.50 -27.80 -21.33
N GLY A 8 49.24 -27.38 -21.17
CA GLY A 8 48.06 -28.05 -21.71
C GLY A 8 47.23 -27.08 -22.57
N VAL A 9 47.26 -27.29 -23.88
CA VAL A 9 46.44 -26.67 -24.93
C VAL A 9 45.24 -27.59 -25.24
N GLY A 10 44.08 -27.03 -25.58
CA GLY A 10 42.94 -27.74 -26.21
C GLY A 10 41.67 -26.88 -26.17
N VAL A 11 41.40 -26.00 -27.15
CA VAL A 11 40.73 -26.23 -28.47
C VAL A 11 39.23 -26.54 -28.34
N GLY A 12 38.42 -25.70 -28.98
CA GLY A 12 37.00 -25.94 -29.21
C GLY A 12 36.32 -24.82 -30.00
N ALA A 13 36.86 -24.45 -31.16
CA ALA A 13 36.15 -23.67 -32.16
C ALA A 13 35.31 -24.62 -33.03
N SER A 14 33.99 -24.40 -33.08
CA SER A 14 33.13 -24.91 -34.15
C SER A 14 32.24 -23.78 -34.64
N ALA A 15 32.48 -23.41 -35.89
CA ALA A 15 31.67 -22.51 -36.69
C ALA A 15 30.57 -23.30 -37.43
N ALA A 16 29.63 -22.52 -37.98
CA ALA A 16 28.73 -22.84 -39.11
C ALA A 16 27.31 -23.37 -38.79
N GLY A 17 26.32 -22.54 -39.15
CA GLY A 17 25.27 -22.99 -40.08
C GLY A 17 23.82 -22.74 -39.68
N GLY A 18 23.17 -21.78 -40.35
CA GLY A 18 21.75 -21.88 -40.72
C GLY A 18 20.81 -20.74 -40.29
N PRO A 19 20.30 -19.91 -41.22
CA PRO A 19 19.16 -19.02 -40.98
C PRO A 19 17.86 -19.69 -41.45
N ALA A 20 17.01 -20.16 -40.53
CA ALA A 20 15.62 -20.51 -40.84
C ALA A 20 14.83 -20.74 -39.55
N GLY A 21 13.78 -19.95 -39.33
CA GLY A 21 12.82 -20.19 -38.26
C GLY A 21 12.29 -18.95 -37.59
N ALA A 22 11.96 -17.89 -38.34
CA ALA A 22 11.00 -16.89 -37.87
C ALA A 22 9.62 -17.55 -37.83
N GLN A 23 9.37 -18.37 -36.81
CA GLN A 23 8.03 -18.82 -36.46
C GLN A 23 7.32 -17.60 -35.85
N VAL A 24 6.66 -16.82 -36.70
CA VAL A 24 5.59 -15.93 -36.26
C VAL A 24 4.48 -16.84 -35.76
N LEU A 25 4.50 -17.17 -34.47
CA LEU A 25 3.27 -17.58 -33.80
C LEU A 25 2.38 -16.34 -33.79
N ALA A 26 1.50 -16.27 -34.78
CA ALA A 26 0.31 -15.44 -34.72
C ALA A 26 -0.47 -15.91 -33.49
N VAL A 27 -0.22 -15.27 -32.35
CA VAL A 27 -1.14 -15.29 -31.22
C VAL A 27 -2.48 -14.84 -31.79
N LEU A 28 -3.47 -15.73 -31.74
CA LEU A 28 -4.86 -15.33 -31.90
C LEU A 28 -5.09 -14.17 -30.94
N ALA A 29 -5.21 -12.97 -31.51
CA ALA A 29 -5.65 -11.82 -30.76
C ALA A 29 -7.01 -12.19 -30.15
N PRO A 30 -7.21 -12.02 -28.83
CA PRO A 30 -8.54 -12.14 -28.27
C PRO A 30 -9.46 -11.11 -28.97
N PRO A 31 -10.72 -11.46 -29.26
CA PRO A 31 -11.65 -10.51 -29.86
C PRO A 31 -11.74 -9.27 -28.96
N ALA A 32 -11.67 -8.09 -29.58
CA ALA A 32 -11.83 -6.82 -28.89
C ALA A 32 -13.13 -6.82 -28.07
N PRO A 33 -13.12 -6.38 -26.80
CA PRO A 33 -14.34 -6.28 -26.02
C PRO A 33 -15.29 -5.30 -26.73
N ALA A 34 -16.49 -5.78 -27.03
CA ALA A 34 -17.56 -4.94 -27.58
C ALA A 34 -17.80 -3.74 -26.64
N PRO A 35 -18.06 -2.52 -27.17
CA PRO A 35 -18.38 -1.38 -26.34
C PRO A 35 -19.69 -1.67 -25.58
N VAL A 36 -19.60 -1.71 -24.25
CA VAL A 36 -20.78 -1.75 -23.39
C VAL A 36 -21.56 -0.45 -23.57
N PRO A 37 -22.88 -0.50 -23.88
CA PRO A 37 -23.68 0.71 -23.93
C PRO A 37 -23.74 1.32 -22.53
N VAL A 38 -23.34 2.59 -22.42
CA VAL A 38 -23.44 3.37 -21.18
C VAL A 38 -24.92 3.51 -20.84
N SER A 39 -25.35 2.88 -19.73
CA SER A 39 -26.69 3.03 -19.18
C SER A 39 -27.02 4.50 -18.99
N GLN A 40 -28.10 4.92 -19.64
CA GLN A 40 -28.64 6.26 -19.56
C GLN A 40 -29.07 6.57 -18.12
N VAL A 41 -28.68 7.74 -17.64
CA VAL A 41 -29.08 8.29 -16.34
C VAL A 41 -30.60 8.44 -16.33
N VAL A 42 -31.28 7.67 -15.49
CA VAL A 42 -32.70 7.88 -15.18
C VAL A 42 -32.80 9.18 -14.40
N SER A 43 -33.47 10.16 -15.00
CA SER A 43 -33.86 11.41 -14.34
C SER A 43 -34.64 11.11 -13.07
N ALA A 44 -34.12 11.58 -11.93
CA ALA A 44 -34.86 11.59 -10.68
C ALA A 44 -36.06 12.56 -10.78
N PRO A 45 -37.23 12.23 -10.21
CA PRO A 45 -38.37 13.13 -10.20
C PRO A 45 -38.09 14.33 -9.30
N GLU A 46 -38.30 15.52 -9.87
CA GLU A 46 -38.32 16.80 -9.18
C GLU A 46 -39.44 16.82 -8.14
N VAL A 47 -39.07 16.75 -6.86
CA VAL A 47 -40.02 16.88 -5.76
C VAL A 47 -40.29 18.37 -5.56
N ALA A 48 -41.55 18.73 -5.80
CA ALA A 48 -42.09 20.06 -5.67
C ALA A 48 -41.86 20.66 -4.27
N ARG A 49 -41.61 21.97 -4.27
CA ARG A 49 -41.45 22.84 -3.10
C ARG A 49 -42.67 22.77 -2.18
N ALA A 50 -42.44 22.50 -0.89
CA ALA A 50 -43.33 22.95 0.17
C ALA A 50 -42.76 24.28 0.71
N THR A 51 -43.56 25.32 0.64
CA THR A 51 -43.29 26.60 1.31
C THR A 51 -43.92 26.49 2.69
N ASP A 52 -43.09 26.38 3.72
CA ASP A 52 -43.56 26.51 5.10
C ASP A 52 -43.71 28.00 5.41
N ASP A 53 -44.96 28.35 5.66
CA ASP A 53 -45.49 29.63 6.06
C ASP A 53 -44.89 30.06 7.40
N VAL A 54 -44.19 31.20 7.42
CA VAL A 54 -43.64 31.81 8.64
C VAL A 54 -44.66 32.79 9.21
N ALA A 55 -45.37 32.37 10.25
CA ALA A 55 -46.15 33.27 11.10
C ALA A 55 -45.27 33.81 12.25
N PRO A 56 -45.22 35.13 12.50
CA PRO A 56 -44.47 35.71 13.61
C PRO A 56 -45.32 35.80 14.88
N GLY A 57 -44.71 35.49 16.03
CA GLY A 57 -45.26 35.86 17.33
C GLY A 57 -44.25 35.64 18.45
N PRO A 58 -43.67 36.70 19.05
CA PRO A 58 -42.90 36.56 20.27
C PRO A 58 -43.84 36.64 21.47
N ARG A 59 -43.78 35.65 22.37
CA ARG A 59 -44.25 35.80 23.73
C ARG A 59 -43.17 35.29 24.68
N ALA A 60 -42.56 36.23 25.39
CA ALA A 60 -41.65 35.96 26.48
C ALA A 60 -42.45 35.41 27.66
N GLU A 61 -42.04 34.26 28.19
CA GLU A 61 -42.47 33.78 29.50
C GLU A 61 -41.25 33.47 30.36
N ASP A 62 -41.45 33.75 31.64
CA ASP A 62 -40.49 34.07 32.68
C ASP A 62 -39.32 33.11 32.91
N ALA A 63 -38.18 33.72 33.26
CA ALA A 63 -36.99 33.05 33.75
C ALA A 63 -37.21 32.50 35.16
N VAL A 64 -37.05 31.19 35.32
CA VAL A 64 -36.78 30.55 36.61
C VAL A 64 -35.25 30.38 36.72
N PRO A 65 -34.58 30.88 37.78
CA PRO A 65 -33.13 30.71 37.89
C PRO A 65 -32.79 29.26 38.24
N GLU A 66 -32.27 28.51 37.27
CA GLU A 66 -31.60 27.23 37.50
C GLU A 66 -30.25 27.44 38.21
N PRO A 67 -29.87 26.56 39.15
CA PRO A 67 -28.60 26.65 39.85
C PRO A 67 -27.43 26.49 38.86
N LEU A 68 -26.43 27.37 38.99
CA LEU A 68 -25.24 27.48 38.15
C LEU A 68 -24.55 26.12 37.91
N ALA A 69 -24.92 25.47 36.81
CA ALA A 69 -24.12 24.41 36.24
C ALA A 69 -22.82 25.04 35.72
N VAL A 70 -21.70 24.65 36.33
CA VAL A 70 -20.36 25.00 35.83
C VAL A 70 -20.24 24.43 34.42
N ALA A 71 -20.30 25.31 33.41
CA ALA A 71 -20.16 24.92 32.03
C ALA A 71 -18.82 24.17 31.83
N PRO A 72 -18.81 22.98 31.20
CA PRO A 72 -17.57 22.33 30.85
C PRO A 72 -16.78 23.26 29.92
N ARG A 73 -15.51 23.52 30.28
CA ARG A 73 -14.62 24.35 29.47
C ARG A 73 -14.59 23.77 28.04
N PRO A 74 -14.83 24.58 26.99
CA PRO A 74 -14.78 24.08 25.62
C PRO A 74 -13.36 23.57 25.34
N ARG A 75 -13.25 22.29 24.97
CA ARG A 75 -11.99 21.72 24.48
C ARG A 75 -11.58 22.51 23.23
N PRO A 76 -10.31 22.95 23.10
CA PRO A 76 -9.87 23.65 21.90
C PRO A 76 -10.09 22.73 20.69
N LYS A 77 -10.82 23.24 19.69
CA LYS A 77 -10.98 22.54 18.41
C LYS A 77 -9.60 22.42 17.75
N PRO A 78 -9.21 21.26 17.21
CA PRO A 78 -7.99 21.15 16.41
C PRO A 78 -7.99 22.23 15.33
N SER A 79 -6.91 23.02 15.27
CA SER A 79 -6.73 23.98 14.18
C SER A 79 -6.74 23.20 12.85
N GLY A 80 -7.54 23.65 11.88
CA GLY A 80 -7.70 22.96 10.58
C GLY A 80 -6.39 22.69 9.85
N ASN A 81 -5.33 23.46 10.15
CA ASN A 81 -4.00 23.26 9.61
C ASN A 81 -3.35 21.93 10.07
N ALA A 82 -3.50 21.56 11.35
CA ALA A 82 -2.90 20.33 11.87
C ALA A 82 -3.58 19.07 11.29
N ALA A 83 -4.90 19.13 11.10
CA ALA A 83 -5.65 18.06 10.44
C ALA A 83 -5.21 17.91 8.97
N ALA A 84 -5.14 19.02 8.22
CA ALA A 84 -4.71 19.01 6.82
C ALA A 84 -3.27 18.47 6.64
N GLN A 85 -2.37 18.80 7.56
CA GLN A 85 -1.01 18.26 7.58
C GLN A 85 -0.98 16.75 7.85
N GLY A 86 -1.82 16.25 8.76
CA GLY A 86 -1.98 14.83 9.02
C GLY A 86 -2.49 14.06 7.80
N ASP A 87 -3.48 14.62 7.09
CA ASP A 87 -4.04 14.02 5.87
C ASP A 87 -3.00 13.95 4.74
N GLU A 88 -2.18 15.00 4.57
CA GLU A 88 -1.09 14.99 3.59
C GLU A 88 -0.01 13.97 3.95
N ALA A 89 0.39 13.89 5.23
CA ALA A 89 1.35 12.89 5.68
C ALA A 89 0.86 11.46 5.42
N LEU A 90 -0.41 11.16 5.72
CA LEU A 90 -0.99 9.84 5.46
C LEU A 90 -1.09 9.53 3.96
N ARG A 91 -1.41 10.52 3.11
CA ARG A 91 -1.38 10.34 1.64
C ARG A 91 0.02 9.97 1.14
N GLN A 92 1.05 10.65 1.65
CA GLN A 92 2.43 10.39 1.28
C GLN A 92 2.90 9.01 1.78
N GLU A 93 2.56 8.66 3.01
CA GLU A 93 2.86 7.35 3.60
C GLU A 93 2.24 6.22 2.76
N ARG A 94 0.95 6.34 2.44
CA ARG A 94 0.23 5.37 1.60
C ARG A 94 0.86 5.24 0.22
N SER A 95 1.33 6.34 -0.38
CA SER A 95 1.99 6.28 -1.69
C SER A 95 3.22 5.36 -1.68
N LEU A 96 4.04 5.38 -0.63
CA LEU A 96 5.21 4.52 -0.52
C LEU A 96 4.83 3.05 -0.31
N ILE A 97 3.81 2.77 0.52
CA ILE A 97 3.29 1.42 0.70
C ILE A 97 2.71 0.85 -0.60
N GLU A 98 1.93 1.63 -1.34
CA GLU A 98 1.37 1.19 -2.63
C GLU A 98 2.47 0.95 -3.67
N GLN A 99 3.53 1.78 -3.70
CA GLN A 99 4.70 1.53 -4.55
C GLN A 99 5.35 0.18 -4.24
N ALA A 100 5.55 -0.11 -2.95
CA ALA A 100 6.10 -1.39 -2.52
C ALA A 100 5.16 -2.56 -2.89
N ARG A 101 3.83 -2.39 -2.77
CA ARG A 101 2.85 -3.42 -3.14
C ARG A 101 2.86 -3.70 -4.64
N VAL A 102 2.91 -2.65 -5.46
CA VAL A 102 3.04 -2.76 -6.92
C VAL A 102 4.34 -3.46 -7.29
N ALA A 103 5.46 -3.12 -6.63
CA ALA A 103 6.74 -3.77 -6.87
C ALA A 103 6.71 -5.27 -6.53
N MET A 104 6.09 -5.65 -5.40
CA MET A 104 5.86 -7.05 -5.05
C MET A 104 4.99 -7.77 -6.11
N GLY A 105 3.91 -7.15 -6.57
CA GLY A 105 3.06 -7.70 -7.63
C GLY A 105 3.77 -7.86 -8.98
N ARG A 106 4.82 -7.06 -9.23
CA ARG A 106 5.69 -7.15 -10.42
C ARG A 106 6.89 -8.07 -10.24
N GLN A 107 6.94 -8.84 -9.14
CA GLN A 107 8.07 -9.71 -8.80
C GLN A 107 9.42 -8.95 -8.74
N ALA A 108 9.38 -7.70 -8.31
CA ALA A 108 10.55 -6.83 -8.13
C ALA A 108 10.77 -6.51 -6.64
N PRO A 109 11.10 -7.51 -5.79
CA PRO A 109 11.17 -7.32 -4.34
C PRO A 109 12.27 -6.36 -3.89
N GLY A 110 13.34 -6.17 -4.67
CA GLY A 110 14.36 -5.15 -4.40
C GLY A 110 13.79 -3.72 -4.44
N LEU A 111 12.96 -3.41 -5.44
CA LEU A 111 12.27 -2.11 -5.53
C LEU A 111 11.25 -1.93 -4.39
N ALA A 112 10.64 -3.03 -3.93
CA ALA A 112 9.77 -2.98 -2.76
C ALA A 112 10.56 -2.60 -1.50
N LEU A 113 11.74 -3.21 -1.29
CA LEU A 113 12.62 -2.88 -0.16
C LEU A 113 13.09 -1.42 -0.19
N GLU A 114 13.40 -0.88 -1.37
CA GLU A 114 13.75 0.55 -1.53
C GLU A 114 12.60 1.47 -1.09
N ALA A 115 11.37 1.22 -1.56
CA ALA A 115 10.19 1.99 -1.17
C ALA A 115 9.88 1.89 0.34
N LEU A 116 10.05 0.69 0.92
CA LEU A 116 9.85 0.44 2.35
C LEU A 116 10.93 1.11 3.22
N ALA A 117 12.18 1.16 2.75
CA ALA A 117 13.26 1.87 3.43
C ALA A 117 13.03 3.38 3.42
N GLU A 118 12.54 3.93 2.30
CA GLU A 118 12.15 5.35 2.22
C GLU A 118 10.97 5.66 3.15
N HIS A 119 9.99 4.76 3.24
CA HIS A 119 8.90 4.88 4.21
C HIS A 119 9.43 4.90 5.65
N GLU A 120 10.33 3.98 6.02
CA GLU A 120 10.93 3.94 7.36
C GLU A 120 11.65 5.24 7.71
N ARG A 121 12.39 5.80 6.75
CA ARG A 121 13.13 7.04 6.93
C ARG A 121 12.21 8.26 7.12
N ARG A 122 11.12 8.35 6.34
CA ARG A 122 10.20 9.49 6.36
C ARG A 122 9.12 9.38 7.44
N PHE A 123 8.67 8.17 7.72
CA PHE A 123 7.56 7.85 8.62
C PHE A 123 7.97 6.74 9.61
N PRO A 124 8.99 6.98 10.47
CA PRO A 124 9.51 5.95 11.38
C PRO A 124 8.46 5.48 12.41
N ARG A 125 7.44 6.31 12.67
CA ARG A 125 6.28 6.00 13.53
C ARG A 125 4.96 6.32 12.81
N GLY A 126 4.94 6.05 11.49
CA GLY A 126 3.78 6.29 10.65
C GLY A 126 2.61 5.34 10.94
N GLN A 127 1.44 5.66 10.41
CA GLN A 127 0.21 4.90 10.63
C GLN A 127 0.24 3.51 9.95
N LEU A 128 1.10 3.34 8.94
CA LEU A 128 1.26 2.13 8.15
C LEU A 128 2.54 1.37 8.52
N GLU A 129 3.07 1.57 9.73
CA GLU A 129 4.23 0.82 10.25
C GLU A 129 3.99 -0.70 10.22
N GLU A 130 2.79 -1.15 10.58
CA GLU A 130 2.43 -2.58 10.58
C GLU A 130 2.56 -3.20 9.19
N GLU A 131 1.97 -2.55 8.18
CA GLU A 131 2.02 -3.03 6.80
C GLU A 131 3.46 -2.97 6.25
N ARG A 132 4.21 -1.91 6.56
CA ARG A 132 5.63 -1.82 6.22
C ARG A 132 6.40 -3.02 6.76
N LEU A 133 6.26 -3.33 8.04
CA LEU A 133 7.06 -4.36 8.69
C LEU A 133 6.73 -5.77 8.15
N ALA A 134 5.45 -6.06 7.91
CA ALA A 134 5.02 -7.29 7.24
C ALA A 134 5.60 -7.41 5.84
N MET A 135 5.53 -6.34 5.04
CA MET A 135 6.05 -6.33 3.67
C MET A 135 7.58 -6.42 3.61
N GLN A 136 8.30 -5.85 4.59
CA GLN A 136 9.76 -6.02 4.68
C GLN A 136 10.11 -7.51 4.84
N ALA A 137 9.43 -8.25 5.73
CA ALA A 137 9.65 -9.68 5.91
C ALA A 137 9.37 -10.47 4.61
N LEU A 138 8.24 -10.18 3.94
CA LEU A 138 7.85 -10.82 2.70
C LEU A 138 8.83 -10.53 1.55
N ALA A 139 9.29 -9.28 1.40
CA ALA A 139 10.23 -8.89 0.35
C ALA A 139 11.64 -9.46 0.58
N LEU A 140 12.10 -9.52 1.85
CA LEU A 140 13.35 -10.20 2.20
C LEU A 140 13.27 -11.71 1.91
N SER A 141 12.14 -12.34 2.21
CA SER A 141 11.94 -13.74 1.85
C SER A 141 11.97 -13.95 0.34
N ALA A 142 11.37 -13.04 -0.44
CA ALA A 142 11.33 -13.11 -1.90
C ALA A 142 12.69 -12.89 -2.57
N THR A 143 13.60 -12.16 -1.94
CA THR A 143 15.00 -11.99 -2.40
C THR A 143 15.93 -13.12 -1.95
N GLY A 144 15.46 -14.01 -1.07
CA GLY A 144 16.25 -15.12 -0.53
C GLY A 144 17.01 -14.78 0.76
N GLU A 145 16.84 -13.58 1.31
CA GLU A 145 17.43 -13.15 2.58
C GLU A 145 16.67 -13.72 3.78
N ARG A 146 16.79 -15.05 3.98
CA ARG A 146 16.01 -15.81 4.97
C ARG A 146 16.21 -15.31 6.40
N ASP A 147 17.44 -15.02 6.81
CA ASP A 147 17.72 -14.58 8.18
C ASP A 147 17.12 -13.19 8.45
N GLY A 148 17.20 -12.29 7.47
CA GLY A 148 16.56 -10.98 7.52
C GLY A 148 15.04 -11.08 7.57
N ALA A 149 14.46 -11.95 6.73
CA ALA A 149 13.03 -12.22 6.73
C ALA A 149 12.54 -12.76 8.08
N ALA A 150 13.26 -13.73 8.66
CA ALA A 150 12.93 -14.31 9.96
C ALA A 150 13.05 -13.29 11.10
N ALA A 151 14.08 -12.44 11.08
CA ALA A 151 14.22 -11.36 12.05
C ALA A 151 13.05 -10.39 11.98
N LYS A 152 12.67 -9.95 10.77
CA LYS A 152 11.55 -9.03 10.55
C LYS A 152 10.19 -9.66 10.88
N ALA A 153 10.01 -10.93 10.57
CA ALA A 153 8.81 -11.67 10.92
C ALA A 153 8.63 -11.79 12.44
N ARG A 154 9.69 -12.11 13.19
CA ARG A 154 9.64 -12.16 14.66
C ARG A 154 9.35 -10.78 15.26
N GLU A 155 9.96 -9.73 14.72
CA GLU A 155 9.66 -8.34 15.12
C GLU A 155 8.17 -8.03 14.93
N PHE A 156 7.62 -8.38 13.77
CA PHE A 156 6.21 -8.19 13.43
C PHE A 156 5.29 -8.95 14.39
N LEU A 157 5.53 -10.24 14.62
CA LEU A 157 4.70 -11.07 15.51
C LEU A 157 4.76 -10.58 16.96
N GLY A 158 5.88 -10.00 17.39
CA GLY A 158 6.03 -9.40 18.72
C GLY A 158 5.25 -8.09 18.87
N ARG A 159 5.24 -7.23 17.85
CA ARG A 159 4.57 -5.91 17.90
C ARG A 159 3.08 -5.97 17.53
N PHE A 160 2.69 -6.86 16.62
CA PHE A 160 1.35 -6.93 16.04
C PHE A 160 0.76 -8.36 16.14
N PRO A 161 0.61 -8.93 17.35
CA PRO A 161 0.24 -10.34 17.53
C PRO A 161 -1.16 -10.69 17.01
N GLN A 162 -2.07 -9.71 16.90
CA GLN A 162 -3.44 -9.88 16.41
C GLN A 162 -3.65 -9.34 14.98
N SER A 163 -2.56 -9.08 14.24
CA SER A 163 -2.67 -8.58 12.87
C SER A 163 -3.31 -9.59 11.93
N VAL A 164 -4.10 -9.08 10.99
CA VAL A 164 -4.61 -9.85 9.85
C VAL A 164 -3.49 -10.36 8.93
N LEU A 165 -2.33 -9.70 8.91
CA LEU A 165 -1.17 -10.09 8.11
C LEU A 165 -0.34 -11.21 8.77
N ARG A 166 -0.68 -11.61 10.01
CA ARG A 166 0.00 -12.68 10.73
C ARG A 166 0.14 -13.94 9.89
N ALA A 167 -0.94 -14.40 9.26
CA ALA A 167 -0.93 -15.65 8.50
C ALA A 167 0.09 -15.65 7.34
N ALA A 168 0.38 -14.49 6.76
CA ALA A 168 1.38 -14.36 5.70
C ALA A 168 2.82 -14.29 6.24
N VAL A 169 3.01 -13.73 7.44
CA VAL A 169 4.33 -13.46 8.02
C VAL A 169 4.82 -14.60 8.90
N GLU A 170 3.93 -15.29 9.62
CA GLU A 170 4.25 -16.34 10.58
C GLU A 170 5.14 -17.46 10.02
N PRO A 171 4.92 -17.99 8.80
CA PRO A 171 5.79 -19.02 8.23
C PRO A 171 7.24 -18.56 8.00
N LEU A 172 7.48 -17.24 7.93
CA LEU A 172 8.81 -16.68 7.68
C LEU A 172 9.65 -16.58 8.95
N ALA A 173 9.05 -16.65 10.14
CA ALA A 173 9.74 -16.50 11.42
C ALA A 173 10.76 -17.60 11.70
N GLY A 174 10.66 -18.74 11.00
CA GLY A 174 11.43 -19.94 11.26
C GLY A 174 10.86 -20.76 12.43
N PRO A 175 11.45 -21.93 12.70
CA PRO A 175 11.10 -22.77 13.85
C PRO A 175 11.51 -22.16 15.20
#